data_AF-A0A392PES3-F1
#
_entry.id   AF-A0A392PES3-F1
#
_cell.length_a   1.000
_cell.length_b   1.000
_cell.length_c   1.000
_cell.angle_alpha   90.00
_cell.angle_beta   90.00
_cell.angle_gamma   90.00
#
_symmetry.space_group_name_H-M   'P 1'
#
loop_
_entity.id
_entity.type
_entity.pdbx_description
1 polymer ?
#
loop_
_entity_poly.entity_id
_entity_poly.type
_entity_poly.pdbx_seq_one_letter_code
_entity_poly.pdbx_strand_id
1 'polypeptide(L)'
;TCFIAGPHFNPNGKDHGAPEDETRHAGDLGNINVGDDGTVSFTITDSQIPLTGPNSIIGRAVVVHADPDDLGKGGHELSKTTGNAGGRIACG
;
A
#
# COMPACT_ATOMS: atom_id res chain seq x y z
N THR A 1 13.96 -8.61 7.13
CA THR A 1 13.06 -7.69 7.87
C THR A 1 12.24 -6.91 6.86
N CYS A 2 11.05 -6.40 7.20
CA CYS A 2 10.19 -5.68 6.24
C CYS A 2 10.78 -4.38 5.70
N PHE A 3 11.87 -3.92 6.29
CA PHE A 3 12.66 -2.79 5.81
C PHE A 3 13.21 -3.00 4.39
N ILE A 4 13.61 -4.23 4.02
CA ILE A 4 14.24 -4.51 2.72
C ILE A 4 13.25 -4.50 1.55
N ALA A 5 11.95 -4.43 1.82
CA ALA A 5 10.92 -4.35 0.79
C ALA A 5 10.96 -3.02 -0.01
N GLY A 6 11.61 -1.98 0.52
CA GLY A 6 11.73 -0.69 -0.16
C GLY A 6 10.43 0.14 -0.11
N PRO A 7 10.28 1.17 -0.97
CA PRO A 7 9.07 2.01 -1.06
C PRO A 7 7.90 1.28 -1.73
N HIS A 8 6.74 1.92 -1.79
CA HIS A 8 5.59 1.40 -2.53
C HIS A 8 5.93 1.14 -4.00
N PHE A 9 5.28 0.16 -4.61
CA PHE A 9 5.47 -0.14 -6.02
C PHE A 9 4.90 0.98 -6.89
N ASN A 10 5.78 1.75 -7.53
CA ASN A 10 5.42 2.95 -8.29
C ASN A 10 6.12 3.00 -9.67
N PRO A 11 5.71 2.16 -10.63
CA PRO A 11 6.33 2.14 -11.96
C PRO A 11 6.05 3.41 -12.78
N ASN A 12 5.04 4.19 -12.39
CA ASN A 12 4.57 5.36 -13.13
C ASN A 12 5.00 6.71 -12.50
N GLY A 13 5.76 6.68 -11.39
CA GLY A 13 6.24 7.89 -10.72
C GLY A 13 5.13 8.82 -10.21
N LYS A 14 4.00 8.27 -9.77
CA LYS A 14 2.86 9.02 -9.21
C LYS A 14 3.06 9.33 -7.72
N ASP A 15 2.28 10.26 -7.18
CA ASP A 15 2.13 10.43 -5.73
C ASP A 15 1.28 9.30 -5.13
N HIS A 16 1.43 9.09 -3.81
CA HIS A 16 0.58 8.20 -3.01
C HIS A 16 -0.88 8.66 -3.01
N GLY A 17 -1.83 7.71 -3.04
CA GLY A 17 -3.26 7.99 -3.05
C GLY A 17 -4.14 6.83 -2.60
N ALA A 18 -5.46 7.05 -2.60
CA ALA A 18 -6.43 5.99 -2.32
C ALA A 18 -6.55 5.02 -3.51
N PRO A 19 -7.00 3.76 -3.30
CA PRO A 19 -7.15 2.79 -4.39
C PRO A 19 -8.04 3.27 -5.56
N GLU A 20 -9.04 4.08 -5.27
CA GLU A 20 -9.96 4.64 -6.26
C GLU A 20 -9.42 5.89 -6.99
N ASP A 21 -8.32 6.48 -6.51
CA ASP A 21 -7.77 7.70 -7.09
C ASP A 21 -7.02 7.40 -8.40
N GLU A 22 -7.15 8.28 -9.40
CA GLU A 22 -6.35 8.19 -10.64
C GLU A 22 -4.85 8.41 -10.37
N THR A 23 -4.54 9.24 -9.39
CA THR A 23 -3.17 9.50 -8.92
C THR A 23 -2.93 8.72 -7.62
N ARG A 24 -2.28 7.58 -7.77
CA ARG A 24 -1.82 6.69 -6.72
C ARG A 24 -0.60 5.92 -7.20
N HIS A 25 0.18 5.35 -6.29
CA HIS A 25 1.08 4.28 -6.67
C HIS A 25 0.29 3.04 -7.07
N ALA A 26 0.89 2.20 -7.91
CA ALA A 26 0.29 0.93 -8.28
C ALA A 26 0.09 0.02 -7.05
N GLY A 27 1.03 0.05 -6.10
CA GLY A 27 0.97 -0.73 -4.86
C GLY A 27 0.03 -0.19 -3.77
N ASP A 28 -0.64 0.95 -3.96
CA ASP A 28 -1.49 1.54 -2.93
C ASP A 28 -2.84 0.81 -2.86
N LEU A 29 -2.98 -0.14 -1.93
CA LEU A 29 -4.20 -0.94 -1.75
C LEU A 29 -5.12 -0.44 -0.62
N GLY A 30 -4.77 0.68 0.01
CA GLY A 30 -5.58 1.33 1.04
C GLY A 30 -5.57 0.60 2.39
N ASN A 31 -6.66 0.76 3.14
CA ASN A 31 -6.78 0.27 4.51
C ASN A 31 -7.54 -1.06 4.60
N ILE A 32 -7.22 -1.84 5.63
CA ILE A 32 -7.99 -3.01 6.07
C ILE A 32 -8.56 -2.74 7.47
N ASN A 33 -9.79 -3.20 7.73
CA ASN A 33 -10.42 -3.06 9.03
C ASN A 33 -10.28 -4.36 9.82
N VAL A 34 -9.53 -4.32 10.91
CA VAL A 34 -9.32 -5.47 11.79
C VAL A 34 -10.43 -5.55 12.83
N GLY A 35 -10.95 -6.76 13.08
CA GLY A 35 -11.95 -6.98 14.11
C GLY A 35 -11.38 -6.82 15.53
N ASP A 36 -12.26 -6.69 16.52
CA ASP A 36 -11.87 -6.53 17.93
C ASP A 36 -11.03 -7.71 18.48
N ASP A 37 -11.11 -8.88 17.83
CA ASP A 37 -10.31 -10.07 18.15
C ASP A 37 -8.91 -10.06 17.53
N GLY A 38 -8.54 -8.99 16.81
CA GLY A 38 -7.26 -8.84 16.14
C GLY A 38 -7.14 -9.61 14.82
N THR A 39 -8.24 -10.16 14.30
CA THR A 39 -8.25 -10.90 13.03
C THR A 39 -8.96 -10.13 11.92
N VAL A 40 -8.60 -10.43 10.67
CA VAL A 40 -9.25 -9.84 9.50
C VAL A 40 -9.25 -10.83 8.34
N SER A 41 -10.38 -10.89 7.62
CA SER A 41 -10.49 -11.54 6.33
C SER A 41 -11.05 -10.53 5.34
N PHE A 42 -10.34 -10.29 4.24
CA PHE A 42 -10.71 -9.28 3.27
C PHE A 42 -10.37 -9.75 1.86
N THR A 43 -11.04 -9.14 0.88
CA THR A 43 -10.76 -9.33 -0.54
C THR A 43 -10.65 -7.94 -1.17
N ILE A 44 -9.53 -7.68 -1.85
CA ILE A 44 -9.32 -6.47 -2.65
C ILE A 44 -9.21 -6.89 -4.10
N THR A 45 -9.94 -6.20 -4.97
CA THR A 45 -9.84 -6.34 -6.43
C THR A 45 -9.25 -5.06 -6.97
N ASP A 46 -8.14 -5.16 -7.72
CA ASP A 46 -7.39 -4.01 -8.20
C ASP A 46 -6.91 -4.23 -9.65
N SER A 47 -6.82 -3.15 -10.42
CA SER A 47 -6.44 -3.18 -11.84
C SER A 47 -5.02 -2.66 -12.13
N GLN A 48 -4.30 -2.17 -11.12
CA GLN A 48 -2.97 -1.58 -11.25
C GLN A 48 -1.82 -2.54 -10.83
N ILE A 49 -2.14 -3.72 -10.30
CA ILE A 49 -1.17 -4.73 -9.83
C ILE A 49 -1.12 -5.99 -10.73
N PRO A 50 -0.52 -5.93 -11.94
CA PRO A 50 -0.48 -7.06 -12.84
C PRO A 50 0.38 -8.20 -12.27
N LEU A 51 0.02 -9.45 -12.59
CA LEU A 51 0.79 -10.65 -12.21
C LEU A 51 1.79 -11.09 -13.28
N THR A 52 1.79 -10.43 -14.44
CA THR A 52 2.65 -10.75 -15.59
C THR A 52 3.19 -9.48 -16.25
N GLY A 53 4.15 -9.65 -17.16
CA GLY A 53 4.77 -8.53 -17.87
C GLY A 53 5.81 -7.76 -17.06
N PRO A 54 6.36 -6.67 -17.61
CA PRO A 54 7.50 -5.94 -17.02
C PRO A 54 7.18 -5.28 -15.68
N ASN A 55 5.91 -4.94 -15.43
CA ASN A 55 5.43 -4.34 -14.19
C ASN A 55 4.80 -5.36 -13.23
N SER A 56 5.07 -6.66 -13.42
CA SER A 56 4.52 -7.69 -12.53
C SER A 56 4.88 -7.43 -11.06
N ILE A 57 3.93 -7.74 -10.18
CA ILE A 57 4.15 -7.72 -8.72
C ILE A 57 4.73 -9.03 -8.19
N ILE A 58 4.86 -10.07 -9.01
CA ILE A 58 5.50 -11.33 -8.60
C ILE A 58 6.96 -11.08 -8.20
N GLY A 59 7.35 -11.56 -7.02
CA GLY A 59 8.67 -11.34 -6.43
C GLY A 59 8.81 -10.03 -5.65
N ARG A 60 7.73 -9.24 -5.53
CA ARG A 60 7.64 -8.11 -4.60
C ARG A 60 7.02 -8.56 -3.28
N ALA A 61 6.95 -7.65 -2.31
CA ALA A 61 6.36 -7.90 -1.01
C ALA A 61 5.00 -7.20 -0.86
N VAL A 62 4.09 -7.85 -0.14
CA VAL A 62 2.92 -7.22 0.48
C VAL A 62 3.33 -6.80 1.89
N VAL A 63 2.90 -5.61 2.32
CA VAL A 63 3.25 -5.06 3.65
C VAL A 63 1.97 -4.61 4.35
N VAL A 64 1.83 -4.99 5.62
CA VAL A 64 0.79 -4.45 6.52
C VAL A 64 1.46 -3.45 7.45
N HIS A 65 0.81 -2.30 7.61
CA HIS A 65 1.29 -1.17 8.38
C HIS A 65 0.61 -1.09 9.76
N ALA A 66 1.25 -0.38 10.70
CA ALA A 66 0.82 -0.24 12.09
C ALA A 66 -0.31 0.77 12.26
N ASP A 67 -0.28 1.85 11.47
CA ASP A 67 -1.21 2.96 11.55
C ASP A 67 -2.07 3.05 10.27
N PRO A 68 -3.25 3.70 10.33
CA PRO A 68 -4.08 3.91 9.15
C PRO A 68 -3.36 4.74 8.07
N ASP A 69 -3.50 4.31 6.83
CA ASP A 69 -3.12 5.09 5.65
C ASP A 69 -4.07 6.29 5.50
N ASP A 70 -3.52 7.50 5.45
CA ASP A 70 -4.24 8.76 5.27
C ASP A 70 -4.67 9.03 3.81
N LEU A 71 -4.34 8.10 2.91
CA LEU A 71 -4.69 8.07 1.50
C LEU A 71 -4.13 9.26 0.70
N GLY A 72 -3.03 9.84 1.18
CA GLY A 72 -2.42 11.02 0.60
C GLY A 72 -3.20 12.30 0.89
N LYS A 73 -4.12 12.28 1.85
CA LYS A 73 -5.07 13.35 2.15
C LYS A 73 -4.87 13.94 3.56
N GLY A 74 -3.92 13.41 4.34
CA GLY A 74 -3.66 13.83 5.72
C GLY A 74 -2.92 15.16 5.91
N GLY A 75 -2.32 15.71 4.84
CA GLY A 75 -1.59 16.99 4.90
C GLY A 75 -0.21 16.92 5.58
N HIS A 76 0.24 15.72 5.97
CA HIS A 76 1.58 15.47 6.46
C HIS A 76 2.56 15.36 5.29
N GLU A 77 3.86 15.65 5.51
CA GLU A 77 4.87 15.53 4.45
C GLU A 77 5.01 14.10 3.90
N LEU A 78 4.66 13.10 4.72
CA LEU A 78 4.66 11.69 4.35
C LEU A 78 3.35 11.22 3.71
N SER A 79 2.29 12.03 3.69
CA SER A 79 0.99 11.65 3.13
C SER A 79 1.14 11.27 1.66
N LYS A 80 1.82 12.12 0.86
CA LYS A 80 2.02 11.89 -0.58
C LYS A 80 3.06 10.83 -0.93
N THR A 81 3.71 10.20 0.06
CA THR A 81 4.74 9.18 -0.18
C THR A 81 4.40 7.82 0.39
N THR A 82 3.80 7.76 1.58
CA THR A 82 3.58 6.51 2.33
C THR A 82 2.20 6.46 3.00
N GLY A 83 1.35 7.45 2.75
CA GLY A 83 0.08 7.57 3.45
C GLY A 83 0.22 7.83 4.95
N ASN A 84 1.43 8.14 5.41
CA ASN A 84 1.75 8.27 6.83
C ASN A 84 1.33 7.04 7.69
N ALA A 85 1.33 5.84 7.11
CA ALA A 85 0.83 4.61 7.75
C ALA A 85 1.79 4.01 8.82
N GLY A 86 2.84 4.72 9.19
CA GLY A 86 3.74 4.30 10.28
C GLY A 86 4.53 3.02 10.01
N GLY A 87 4.77 2.26 11.08
CA GLY A 87 5.66 1.08 11.08
C GLY A 87 5.15 -0.10 10.24
N ARG A 88 6.05 -0.98 9.79
CA ARG A 88 5.70 -2.19 9.02
C ARG A 88 5.60 -3.40 9.95
N ILE A 89 4.39 -3.86 10.26
CA ILE A 89 4.16 -4.92 11.25
C ILE A 89 4.34 -6.32 10.67
N ALA A 90 4.06 -6.51 9.37
CA ALA A 90 4.22 -7.77 8.68
C ALA A 90 4.51 -7.55 7.20
N CYS A 91 5.20 -8.50 6.57
CA CYS A 91 5.45 -8.50 5.14
C CYS A 91 5.71 -9.92 4.64
N GLY A 92 5.52 -10.13 3.33
CA GLY A 92 5.77 -11.41 2.65
C GLY A 92 5.81 -11.27 1.15
#